data_AF-A0A4Y2T913-F1
#
_entry.id   AF-A0A4Y2T913-F1
#
_cell.length_a   1.000
_cell.length_b   1.000
_cell.length_c   1.000
_cell.angle_alpha   90.00
_cell.angle_beta   90.00
_cell.angle_gamma   90.00
#
_symmetry.space_group_name_H-M   'P 1'
#
loop_
_entity.id
_entity.type
_entity.pdbx_description
1 polymer ?
#
loop_
_entity_poly.entity_id
_entity_poly.type
_entity_poly.pdbx_seq_one_letter_code
_entity_poly.pdbx_strand_id
1 'polypeptide(L)'
;MTVTYSLNVSKARLCGFAKLLLRWRGSIYKLLYREMVIFCGLYYSLSALYRYVFTENQRTVFEKLTIYCEAFTNLIPLSFVLGFYVSIVVGRWWQQYLAIPWPDKCSMLIAAYVHGSDERGKMIRRTLARYLNLLSVLTFQSVSTSVKKRFPTLDHVEESGLMTKEERRVYDEIHVTHGKWWVPAQWFSALAARARKEGRIKDDILLQALLDVSCLLSFYVDSP
;
A
#
# COMPACT_ATOMS: atom_id res chain seq x y z
N MET A 1 -1.02 -0.90 -9.51
CA MET A 1 -0.02 -1.77 -10.17
C MET A 1 1.31 -1.04 -10.12
N THR A 2 2.35 -1.67 -9.59
CA THR A 2 3.71 -1.13 -9.53
C THR A 2 4.40 -1.26 -10.88
N VAL A 3 5.31 -0.32 -11.21
CA VAL A 3 6.00 -0.29 -12.51
C VAL A 3 7.50 -0.25 -12.28
N THR A 4 8.15 -1.40 -12.45
CA THR A 4 9.61 -1.50 -12.31
C THR A 4 10.30 -1.09 -13.61
N TYR A 5 11.29 -0.20 -13.49
CA TYR A 5 12.14 0.22 -14.61
C TYR A 5 13.62 0.36 -14.24
N SER A 6 14.03 -0.11 -13.05
CA SER A 6 15.39 0.03 -12.52
C SER A 6 16.46 -0.51 -13.47
N LEU A 7 16.21 -1.63 -14.15
CA LEU A 7 17.14 -2.20 -15.12
C LEU A 7 17.37 -1.27 -16.33
N ASN A 8 16.32 -0.58 -16.79
CA ASN A 8 16.39 0.30 -17.97
C ASN A 8 17.24 1.56 -17.72
N VAL A 9 17.42 1.95 -16.45
CA VAL A 9 18.21 3.10 -16.02
C VAL A 9 19.49 2.71 -15.28
N SER A 10 19.89 1.43 -15.35
CA SER A 10 21.08 0.91 -14.66
C SER A 10 22.40 1.50 -15.15
N LYS A 11 22.46 2.00 -16.40
CA LYS A 11 23.63 2.68 -16.98
C LYS A 11 23.24 4.05 -17.49
N ALA A 12 24.03 5.07 -17.14
CA ALA A 12 23.89 6.41 -17.70
C ALA A 12 24.28 6.42 -19.19
N ARG A 13 23.27 6.47 -20.07
CA ARG A 13 23.44 6.60 -21.52
C ARG A 13 22.79 7.90 -21.97
N LEU A 14 23.28 8.48 -23.07
CA LEU A 14 22.85 9.78 -23.59
C LEU A 14 21.31 9.89 -23.78
N CYS A 15 20.66 8.84 -24.29
CA CYS A 15 19.20 8.76 -24.41
C CYS A 15 18.55 7.82 -23.38
N GLY A 16 19.15 7.65 -22.20
CA GLY A 16 18.63 6.75 -21.14
C GLY A 16 17.24 7.17 -20.66
N PHE A 17 17.10 8.42 -20.20
CA PHE A 17 15.82 8.94 -19.71
C PHE A 17 14.84 9.28 -20.83
N ALA A 18 15.31 9.73 -22.00
CA ALA A 18 14.44 9.98 -23.14
C ALA A 18 13.62 8.74 -23.54
N LYS A 19 14.19 7.53 -23.40
CA LYS A 19 13.46 6.27 -23.63
C LYS A 19 12.30 6.05 -22.66
N LEU A 20 12.33 6.62 -21.46
CA LEU A 20 11.24 6.50 -20.48
C LEU A 20 10.00 7.30 -20.91
N LEU A 21 10.18 8.40 -21.66
CA LEU A 21 9.06 9.19 -22.19
C LEU A 21 8.21 8.40 -23.19
N LEU A 22 8.79 7.41 -23.89
CA LEU A 22 8.04 6.57 -24.83
C LEU A 22 7.22 5.46 -24.15
N ARG A 23 7.34 5.30 -22.83
CA ARG A 23 6.62 4.25 -22.09
C ARG A 23 5.17 4.67 -21.85
N TRP A 24 4.22 3.75 -22.02
CA TRP A 24 2.80 4.00 -21.72
C TRP A 24 2.37 3.58 -20.30
N ARG A 25 2.75 2.37 -19.86
CA ARG A 25 2.32 1.83 -18.55
C ARG A 25 2.95 2.61 -17.40
N GLY A 26 2.10 3.26 -16.58
CA GLY A 26 2.52 4.08 -15.45
C GLY A 26 3.13 5.42 -15.85
N SER A 27 2.90 5.86 -17.08
CA SER A 27 3.40 7.14 -17.58
C SER A 27 2.49 8.30 -17.22
N ILE A 28 3.04 9.52 -17.32
CA ILE A 28 2.29 10.76 -17.17
C ILE A 28 1.14 10.87 -18.20
N TYR A 29 1.34 10.36 -19.42
CA TYR A 29 0.32 10.39 -20.47
C TYR A 29 -0.91 9.59 -20.08
N LYS A 30 -0.73 8.39 -19.53
CA LYS A 30 -1.86 7.55 -19.08
C LYS A 30 -2.62 8.19 -17.92
N LEU A 31 -1.95 9.01 -17.11
CA LEU A 31 -2.57 9.71 -15.98
C LEU A 31 -3.32 10.98 -16.43
N LEU A 32 -2.74 11.77 -17.33
CA LEU A 32 -3.24 13.11 -17.69
C LEU A 32 -4.02 13.19 -19.01
N TYR A 33 -4.15 12.11 -19.79
CA TYR A 33 -4.75 12.22 -21.13
C TYR A 33 -6.19 12.76 -21.11
N ARG A 34 -6.99 12.43 -20.08
CA ARG A 34 -8.38 12.91 -20.00
C ARG A 34 -8.43 14.40 -19.72
N GLU A 35 -7.65 14.84 -18.75
CA GLU A 35 -7.49 16.22 -18.33
C GLU A 35 -6.93 17.06 -19.48
N MET A 36 -5.95 16.55 -20.22
CA MET A 36 -5.37 17.21 -21.39
C MET A 36 -6.39 17.35 -22.52
N VAL A 37 -7.20 16.32 -22.80
CA VAL A 37 -8.27 16.40 -23.81
C VAL A 37 -9.31 17.44 -23.41
N ILE A 38 -9.71 17.50 -22.15
CA ILE A 38 -10.64 18.51 -21.64
C ILE A 38 -10.03 19.92 -21.77
N PHE A 39 -8.78 20.09 -21.37
CA PHE A 39 -8.06 21.37 -21.45
C PHE A 39 -7.94 21.86 -22.89
N CYS A 40 -7.47 21.00 -23.81
CA CYS A 40 -7.39 21.33 -25.23
C CYS A 40 -8.76 21.61 -25.82
N GLY A 41 -9.78 20.82 -25.46
CA GLY A 41 -11.16 21.05 -25.90
C GLY A 41 -11.67 22.44 -25.50
N LEU A 42 -11.50 22.82 -24.23
CA LEU A 42 -11.88 24.15 -23.75
C LEU A 42 -11.07 25.25 -24.44
N TYR A 43 -9.75 25.10 -24.53
CA TYR A 43 -8.88 26.08 -25.18
C TYR A 43 -9.26 26.31 -26.65
N TYR A 44 -9.38 25.24 -27.44
CA TYR A 44 -9.73 25.36 -28.85
C TYR A 44 -11.18 25.80 -29.06
N SER A 45 -12.10 25.46 -28.15
CA SER A 45 -13.46 25.99 -28.20
C SER A 45 -13.49 27.52 -28.01
N LEU A 46 -12.76 28.05 -27.02
CA LEU A 46 -12.62 29.49 -26.81
C LEU A 46 -11.95 30.17 -28.00
N SER A 47 -10.91 29.54 -28.57
CA SER A 47 -10.25 30.03 -29.78
C SER A 47 -11.19 30.09 -30.99
N ALA A 48 -12.03 29.07 -31.18
CA ALA A 48 -13.02 29.04 -32.25
C ALA A 48 -14.13 30.10 -32.05
N LEU A 49 -14.62 30.27 -30.81
CA LEU A 49 -15.58 31.32 -30.48
C LEU A 49 -15.02 32.72 -30.78
N TYR A 50 -13.79 33.00 -30.35
CA TYR A 50 -13.13 34.28 -30.62
C TYR A 50 -12.94 34.54 -32.13
N ARG A 51 -12.52 33.53 -32.90
CA ARG A 51 -12.22 33.70 -34.34
C ARG A 51 -13.44 33.75 -35.23
N TYR A 52 -14.46 32.93 -34.96
CA TYR A 52 -15.56 32.70 -35.89
C TYR A 52 -16.92 33.24 -35.41
N VAL A 53 -17.12 33.42 -34.10
CA VAL A 53 -18.43 33.79 -33.54
C VAL A 53 -18.45 35.23 -33.04
N PHE A 54 -17.39 35.71 -32.40
CA PHE A 54 -17.39 37.04 -31.78
C PHE A 54 -17.32 38.16 -32.82
N THR A 55 -18.13 39.20 -32.57
CA THR A 55 -18.10 40.49 -33.28
C THR A 55 -16.90 41.33 -32.82
N GLU A 56 -16.53 42.37 -33.57
CA GLU A 56 -15.34 43.21 -33.27
C GLU A 56 -15.35 43.76 -31.84
N ASN A 57 -16.48 44.30 -31.38
CA ASN A 57 -16.61 44.83 -30.03
C ASN A 57 -16.40 43.74 -28.96
N GLN A 58 -16.90 42.52 -29.18
CA GLN A 58 -16.75 41.40 -28.26
C GLN A 58 -15.30 40.89 -28.21
N ARG A 59 -14.59 40.91 -29.34
CA ARG A 59 -13.17 40.53 -29.41
C ARG A 59 -12.30 41.47 -28.57
N THR A 60 -12.51 42.78 -28.66
CA THR A 60 -11.77 43.75 -27.84
C THR A 60 -12.00 43.54 -26.34
N VAL A 61 -13.23 43.18 -25.93
CA VAL A 61 -13.51 42.86 -24.52
C VAL A 61 -12.82 41.55 -24.10
N PHE A 62 -12.85 40.53 -24.96
CA PHE A 62 -12.19 39.25 -24.69
C PHE A 62 -10.66 39.41 -24.57
N GLU A 63 -10.04 40.23 -25.42
CA GLU A 63 -8.60 40.55 -25.35
C GLU A 63 -8.23 41.19 -24.00
N LYS A 64 -9.01 42.18 -23.56
CA LYS A 64 -8.83 42.79 -22.22
C LYS A 64 -8.96 41.77 -21.10
N LEU A 65 -9.90 40.83 -21.21
CA LEU A 65 -10.07 39.75 -20.25
C LEU A 65 -8.85 38.81 -20.21
N THR A 66 -8.31 38.43 -21.38
CA THR A 66 -7.13 37.55 -21.43
C THR A 66 -5.90 38.18 -20.78
N ILE A 67 -5.67 39.47 -21.01
CA ILE A 67 -4.59 40.24 -20.37
C ILE A 67 -4.81 40.29 -18.84
N TYR A 68 -6.05 40.52 -18.42
CA TYR A 68 -6.40 40.49 -16.99
C TYR A 68 -6.09 39.12 -16.36
N CYS A 69 -6.50 38.01 -16.99
CA CYS A 69 -6.22 36.66 -16.48
C CYS A 69 -4.72 36.30 -16.47
N GLU A 70 -3.96 36.74 -17.47
CA GLU A 70 -2.52 36.54 -17.53
C GLU A 70 -1.82 37.17 -16.33
N ALA A 71 -2.25 38.37 -15.90
CA ALA A 71 -1.69 39.05 -14.75
C ALA A 71 -1.77 38.21 -13.46
N PHE A 72 -2.81 37.38 -13.28
CA PHE A 72 -2.97 36.51 -12.11
C PHE A 72 -2.21 35.19 -12.20
N THR A 73 -1.75 34.79 -13.39
CA THR A 73 -1.08 33.49 -13.57
C THR A 73 0.27 33.44 -12.84
N ASN A 74 0.93 34.59 -12.67
CA ASN A 74 2.23 34.71 -12.02
C ASN A 74 2.15 34.98 -10.50
N LEU A 75 0.96 35.19 -9.93
CA LEU A 75 0.81 35.63 -8.53
C LEU A 75 1.09 34.53 -7.50
N ILE A 76 0.98 33.24 -7.87
CA ILE A 76 1.16 32.12 -6.96
C ILE A 76 2.38 31.30 -7.42
N PRO A 77 3.44 31.13 -6.59
CA PRO A 77 4.56 30.25 -6.90
C PRO A 77 4.11 28.78 -6.76
N LEU A 78 3.27 28.31 -7.68
CA LEU A 78 2.70 26.96 -7.67
C LEU A 78 3.79 25.89 -7.61
N SER A 79 4.92 26.12 -8.28
CA SER A 79 6.07 25.23 -8.27
C SER A 79 6.64 24.99 -6.87
N PHE A 80 6.67 26.03 -6.02
CA PHE A 80 7.17 25.92 -4.65
C PHE A 80 6.25 25.04 -3.81
N VAL A 81 4.95 25.38 -3.78
CA VAL A 81 3.94 24.63 -3.01
C VAL A 81 3.84 23.18 -3.48
N LEU A 82 3.88 22.94 -4.80
CA LEU A 82 3.89 21.61 -5.38
C LEU A 82 5.12 20.81 -4.95
N GLY A 83 6.30 21.45 -4.88
CA GLY A 83 7.54 20.82 -4.42
C GLY A 83 7.44 20.29 -2.98
N PHE A 84 6.95 21.09 -2.03
CA PHE A 84 6.75 20.64 -0.64
C PHE A 84 5.71 19.53 -0.56
N TYR A 85 4.58 19.72 -1.22
CA TYR A 85 3.49 18.75 -1.20
C TYR A 85 3.95 17.38 -1.73
N VAL A 86 4.59 17.36 -2.90
CA VAL A 86 5.08 16.11 -3.51
C VAL A 86 6.14 15.46 -2.64
N SER A 87 7.04 16.23 -2.01
CA SER A 87 8.06 15.69 -1.11
C SER A 87 7.45 14.96 0.09
N ILE A 88 6.41 15.55 0.71
CA ILE A 88 5.67 14.91 1.81
C ILE A 88 4.98 13.63 1.34
N VAL A 89 4.31 13.67 0.18
CA VAL A 89 3.60 12.51 -0.37
C VAL A 89 4.56 11.36 -0.67
N VAL A 90 5.71 11.64 -1.29
CA VAL A 90 6.73 10.62 -1.60
C VAL A 90 7.33 10.04 -0.31
N GLY A 91 7.61 10.90 0.69
CA GLY A 91 8.09 10.45 2.00
C GLY A 91 7.12 9.47 2.67
N ARG A 92 5.83 9.84 2.76
CA ARG A 92 4.80 8.97 3.34
C ARG A 92 4.58 7.69 2.53
N TRP A 93 4.64 7.77 1.20
CA TRP A 93 4.53 6.59 0.33
C TRP A 93 5.65 5.58 0.62
N TRP A 94 6.89 6.05 0.80
CA TRP A 94 8.02 5.17 1.12
C TRP A 94 7.89 4.58 2.53
N GLN A 95 7.48 5.38 3.51
CA GLN A 95 7.21 4.89 4.88
C GLN A 95 6.14 3.80 4.88
N GLN A 96 5.04 3.96 4.12
CA GLN A 96 4.02 2.92 3.97
C GLN A 96 4.56 1.64 3.36
N TYR A 97 5.46 1.73 2.37
CA TYR A 97 6.09 0.56 1.76
C TYR A 97 7.00 -0.18 2.76
N LEU A 98 7.78 0.54 3.55
CA LEU A 98 8.64 -0.04 4.59
C LEU A 98 7.84 -0.66 5.74
N ALA A 99 6.65 -0.12 6.02
CA ALA A 99 5.75 -0.63 7.06
C ALA A 99 4.99 -1.91 6.67
N ILE A 100 5.14 -2.41 5.44
CA ILE A 100 4.54 -3.70 5.03
C ILE A 100 5.22 -4.83 5.82
N PRO A 101 4.48 -5.59 6.66
CA PRO A 101 5.05 -6.71 7.41
C PRO A 101 5.45 -7.87 6.48
N TRP A 102 6.74 -8.24 6.52
CA TRP A 102 7.28 -9.41 5.79
C TRP A 102 7.38 -10.63 6.71
N PRO A 103 6.81 -11.79 6.34
CA PRO A 103 6.80 -12.97 7.22
C PRO A 103 8.15 -13.69 7.29
N ASP A 104 9.12 -13.33 6.45
CA ASP A 104 10.39 -14.04 6.23
C ASP A 104 11.19 -14.24 7.52
N LYS A 105 11.43 -13.15 8.27
CA LYS A 105 12.21 -13.21 9.51
C LYS A 105 11.53 -14.08 10.56
N CYS A 106 10.23 -13.89 10.79
CA CYS A 106 9.48 -14.73 11.72
C CYS A 106 9.45 -16.19 11.27
N SER A 107 9.25 -16.47 9.99
CA SER A 107 9.18 -17.83 9.46
C SER A 107 10.49 -18.59 9.65
N MET A 108 11.63 -17.91 9.47
CA MET A 108 12.96 -18.47 9.75
C MET A 108 13.13 -18.80 11.24
N LEU A 109 12.68 -17.93 12.15
CA LEU A 109 12.74 -18.20 13.60
C LEU A 109 11.81 -19.34 14.01
N ILE A 110 10.59 -19.41 13.46
CA ILE A 110 9.65 -20.53 13.69
C ILE A 110 10.31 -21.85 13.27
N ALA A 111 10.96 -21.87 12.10
CA ALA A 111 11.64 -23.06 11.61
C ALA A 111 12.83 -23.47 12.50
N ALA A 112 13.59 -22.50 13.03
CA ALA A 112 14.76 -22.76 13.85
C ALA A 112 14.42 -23.16 15.30
N TYR A 113 13.44 -22.50 15.92
CA TYR A 113 13.20 -22.58 17.37
C TYR A 113 12.08 -23.53 17.77
N VAL A 114 11.16 -23.87 16.87
CA VAL A 114 10.05 -24.79 17.15
C VAL A 114 10.43 -26.20 16.71
N HIS A 115 10.87 -27.02 17.66
CA HIS A 115 11.35 -28.37 17.42
C HIS A 115 10.22 -29.42 17.38
N GLY A 116 10.54 -30.60 16.83
CA GLY A 116 9.61 -31.72 16.67
C GLY A 116 9.42 -32.10 15.21
N SER A 117 9.83 -33.31 14.86
CA SER A 117 9.64 -33.91 13.53
C SER A 117 8.32 -34.68 13.40
N ASP A 118 7.61 -34.84 14.50
CA ASP A 118 6.29 -35.42 14.59
C ASP A 118 5.20 -34.45 14.10
N GLU A 119 4.01 -34.99 13.85
CA GLU A 119 2.88 -34.21 13.32
C GLU A 119 2.51 -33.02 14.21
N ARG A 120 2.65 -33.13 15.54
CA ARG A 120 2.39 -32.00 16.45
C ARG A 120 3.35 -30.83 16.20
N GLY A 121 4.65 -31.09 16.10
CA GLY A 121 5.65 -30.04 15.84
C GLY A 121 5.43 -29.37 14.48
N LYS A 122 5.10 -30.16 13.45
CA LYS A 122 4.74 -29.66 12.13
C LYS A 122 3.48 -28.79 12.16
N MET A 123 2.45 -29.21 12.89
CA MET A 123 1.20 -28.44 13.03
C MET A 123 1.42 -27.11 13.77
N ILE A 124 2.26 -27.06 14.81
CA ILE A 124 2.60 -25.81 15.50
C ILE A 124 3.28 -24.83 14.54
N ARG A 125 4.32 -25.27 13.81
CA ARG A 125 5.03 -24.41 12.84
C ARG A 125 4.11 -23.85 11.76
N ARG A 126 3.26 -24.70 11.17
CA ARG A 126 2.29 -24.28 10.13
C ARG A 126 1.25 -23.30 10.68
N THR A 127 0.77 -23.53 11.91
CA THR A 127 -0.25 -22.68 12.53
C THR A 127 0.31 -21.31 12.91
N LEU A 128 1.52 -21.26 13.47
CA LEU A 128 2.22 -20.00 13.75
C LEU A 128 2.43 -19.17 12.48
N ALA A 129 2.95 -19.79 11.40
CA ALA A 129 3.13 -19.10 10.13
C ALA A 129 1.78 -18.63 9.53
N ARG A 130 0.72 -19.44 9.65
CA ARG A 130 -0.61 -19.07 9.17
C ARG A 130 -1.21 -17.90 9.94
N TYR A 131 -1.02 -17.81 11.25
CA TYR A 131 -1.47 -16.65 12.03
C TYR A 131 -0.81 -15.35 11.60
N LEU A 132 0.47 -15.37 11.24
CA LEU A 132 1.15 -14.20 10.66
C LEU A 132 0.50 -13.77 9.33
N ASN A 133 0.23 -14.73 8.45
CA ASN A 133 -0.42 -14.45 7.18
C ASN A 133 -1.86 -13.95 7.36
N LEU A 134 -2.59 -14.52 8.33
CA LEU A 134 -3.96 -14.13 8.65
C LEU A 134 -4.01 -12.70 9.21
N LEU A 135 -3.10 -12.35 10.12
CA LEU A 135 -2.90 -10.98 10.59
C LEU A 135 -2.70 -10.02 9.41
N SER A 136 -1.74 -10.31 8.52
CA SER A 136 -1.46 -9.48 7.36
C SER A 136 -2.67 -9.31 6.45
N VAL A 137 -3.42 -10.38 6.16
CA VAL A 137 -4.60 -10.32 5.29
C VAL A 137 -5.72 -9.49 5.92
N LEU A 138 -6.01 -9.66 7.21
CA LEU A 138 -7.04 -8.89 7.89
C LEU A 138 -6.70 -7.39 7.96
N THR A 139 -5.42 -7.07 8.20
CA THR A 139 -4.93 -5.69 8.16
C THR A 139 -5.06 -5.11 6.74
N PHE A 140 -4.56 -5.82 5.72
CA PHE A 140 -4.60 -5.33 4.34
C PHE A 140 -6.00 -5.29 3.74
N GLN A 141 -6.93 -6.12 4.19
CA GLN A 141 -8.33 -6.05 3.80
C GLN A 141 -8.95 -4.68 4.17
N SER A 142 -8.44 -4.02 5.23
CA SER A 142 -8.95 -2.72 5.70
C SER A 142 -8.32 -1.53 4.97
N VAL A 143 -7.06 -1.65 4.52
CA VAL A 143 -6.31 -0.52 3.93
C VAL A 143 -6.08 -0.63 2.41
N SER A 144 -6.17 -1.83 1.84
CA SER A 144 -5.88 -2.08 0.42
C SER A 144 -7.14 -2.54 -0.32
N THR A 145 -7.58 -1.72 -1.28
CA THR A 145 -8.71 -2.05 -2.15
C THR A 145 -8.46 -3.30 -3.00
N SER A 146 -7.20 -3.59 -3.35
CA SER A 146 -6.85 -4.80 -4.12
C SER A 146 -7.02 -6.06 -3.27
N VAL A 147 -6.66 -6.01 -1.99
CA VAL A 147 -6.87 -7.12 -1.06
C VAL A 147 -8.35 -7.25 -0.69
N LYS A 148 -9.05 -6.15 -0.46
CA LYS A 148 -10.51 -6.16 -0.22
C LYS A 148 -11.31 -6.75 -1.38
N LYS A 149 -10.89 -6.53 -2.63
CA LYS A 149 -11.50 -7.18 -3.80
C LYS A 149 -11.27 -8.68 -3.85
N ARG A 150 -10.10 -9.15 -3.39
CA ARG A 150 -9.76 -10.58 -3.33
C ARG A 150 -10.43 -11.29 -2.17
N PHE A 151 -10.54 -10.63 -1.02
CA PHE A 151 -11.20 -11.12 0.18
C PHE A 151 -12.26 -10.10 0.62
N PRO A 152 -13.46 -10.11 0.03
CA PRO A 152 -14.51 -9.15 0.41
C PRO A 152 -15.09 -9.43 1.80
N THR A 153 -15.34 -10.69 2.11
CA THR A 153 -15.90 -11.16 3.40
C THR A 153 -14.92 -12.07 4.13
N LEU A 154 -15.21 -12.38 5.40
CA LEU A 154 -14.43 -13.32 6.19
C LEU A 154 -14.61 -14.76 5.70
N ASP A 155 -15.71 -15.08 5.02
CA ASP A 155 -15.94 -16.40 4.40
C ASP A 155 -14.90 -16.68 3.31
N HIS A 156 -14.54 -15.68 2.51
CA HIS A 156 -13.46 -15.81 1.53
C HIS A 156 -12.09 -16.07 2.18
N VAL A 157 -11.88 -15.55 3.39
CA VAL A 157 -10.64 -15.79 4.16
C VAL A 157 -10.64 -17.23 4.68
N GLU A 158 -11.78 -17.73 5.15
CA GLU A 158 -11.96 -19.12 5.58
C GLU A 158 -11.77 -20.10 4.42
N GLU A 159 -12.47 -19.89 3.30
CA GLU A 159 -12.41 -20.74 2.10
C GLU A 159 -10.99 -20.81 1.51
N SER A 160 -10.21 -19.72 1.63
CA SER A 160 -8.81 -19.69 1.18
C SER A 160 -7.86 -20.50 2.07
N GLY A 161 -8.33 -21.03 3.21
CA GLY A 161 -7.54 -21.80 4.16
C GLY A 161 -6.64 -20.96 5.06
N LEU A 162 -6.80 -19.63 5.07
CA LEU A 162 -6.08 -18.73 5.98
C LEU A 162 -6.64 -18.79 7.40
N MET A 163 -7.95 -19.01 7.54
CA MET A 163 -8.66 -19.18 8.80
C MET A 163 -9.42 -20.51 8.77
N THR A 164 -9.40 -21.26 9.86
CA THR A 164 -10.20 -22.49 9.99
C THR A 164 -11.60 -22.18 10.52
N LYS A 165 -12.55 -23.09 10.34
CA LYS A 165 -13.92 -22.97 10.87
C LYS A 165 -13.98 -22.73 12.37
N GLU A 166 -13.13 -23.42 13.14
CA GLU A 166 -13.09 -23.24 14.60
C GLU A 166 -12.54 -21.88 14.99
N GLU A 167 -11.52 -21.40 14.28
CA GLU A 167 -11.00 -20.05 14.50
C GLU A 167 -12.00 -18.98 14.09
N ARG A 168 -12.77 -19.19 13.01
CA ARG A 168 -13.86 -18.30 12.60
C ARG A 168 -14.88 -18.15 13.72
N ARG A 169 -15.29 -19.25 14.33
CA ARG A 169 -16.23 -19.26 15.45
C ARG A 169 -15.72 -18.43 16.64
N VAL A 170 -14.49 -18.69 17.08
CA VAL A 170 -13.87 -17.92 18.18
C VAL A 170 -13.66 -16.45 17.81
N TYR A 171 -13.35 -16.15 16.55
CA TYR A 171 -13.19 -14.79 16.05
C TYR A 171 -14.50 -13.99 16.11
N ASP A 172 -15.63 -14.63 15.80
CA ASP A 172 -16.96 -14.01 15.82
C ASP A 172 -17.47 -13.81 17.25
N GLU A 173 -17.15 -14.72 18.18
CA GLU A 173 -17.49 -14.62 19.60
C GLU A 173 -16.85 -13.40 20.30
N ILE A 174 -15.76 -12.83 19.75
CA ILE A 174 -15.12 -11.63 20.32
C ILE A 174 -15.96 -10.40 19.97
N HIS A 175 -16.61 -9.78 20.96
CA HIS A 175 -17.43 -8.59 20.71
C HIS A 175 -16.61 -7.31 20.91
N VAL A 176 -16.24 -6.65 19.81
CA VAL A 176 -15.53 -5.35 19.81
C VAL A 176 -16.09 -4.44 18.72
N THR A 177 -15.99 -3.13 18.95
CA THR A 177 -16.49 -2.09 18.03
C THR A 177 -15.49 -1.72 16.93
N HIS A 178 -14.21 -1.95 17.16
CA HIS A 178 -13.12 -1.72 16.20
C HIS A 178 -12.75 -3.01 15.45
N GLY A 179 -11.90 -2.89 14.43
CA GLY A 179 -11.48 -4.06 13.66
C GLY A 179 -10.62 -5.03 14.47
N LYS A 180 -10.80 -6.32 14.18
CA LYS A 180 -10.22 -7.44 14.92
C LYS A 180 -8.96 -8.00 14.24
N TRP A 181 -8.20 -7.17 13.52
CA TRP A 181 -7.00 -7.63 12.81
C TRP A 181 -5.91 -8.12 13.77
N TRP A 182 -5.87 -7.64 15.01
CA TRP A 182 -4.90 -8.00 16.04
C TRP A 182 -5.10 -9.41 16.64
N VAL A 183 -6.27 -10.01 16.46
CA VAL A 183 -6.62 -11.30 17.09
C VAL A 183 -5.64 -12.45 16.74
N PRO A 184 -5.22 -12.64 15.48
CA PRO A 184 -4.23 -13.66 15.14
C PRO A 184 -2.86 -13.42 15.78
N ALA A 185 -2.47 -12.16 16.05
CA ALA A 185 -1.23 -11.87 16.77
C ALA A 185 -1.31 -12.40 18.22
N GLN A 186 -2.47 -12.24 18.87
CA GLN A 186 -2.69 -12.80 20.20
C GLN A 186 -2.70 -14.33 20.19
N TRP A 187 -3.33 -14.95 19.19
CA TRP A 187 -3.31 -16.41 19.04
C TRP A 187 -1.90 -16.95 18.76
N PHE A 188 -1.09 -16.21 18.00
CA PHE A 188 0.32 -16.52 17.79
C PHE A 188 1.08 -16.56 19.11
N SER A 189 0.98 -15.50 19.92
CA SER A 189 1.66 -15.41 21.21
C SER A 189 1.22 -16.53 22.16
N ALA A 190 -0.08 -16.81 22.22
CA ALA A 190 -0.63 -17.88 23.05
C ALA A 190 -0.13 -19.27 22.61
N LEU A 191 -0.06 -19.53 21.30
CA LEU A 191 0.45 -20.78 20.76
C LEU A 191 1.96 -20.93 20.98
N ALA A 192 2.74 -19.86 20.84
CA ALA A 192 4.16 -19.87 21.14
C ALA A 192 4.45 -20.17 22.61
N ALA A 193 3.70 -19.54 23.53
CA ALA A 193 3.79 -19.82 24.96
C ALA A 193 3.39 -21.28 25.29
N ARG A 194 2.36 -21.81 24.61
CA ARG A 194 1.98 -23.22 24.75
C ARG A 194 3.06 -24.17 24.23
N ALA A 195 3.65 -23.87 23.07
CA ALA A 195 4.75 -24.65 22.50
C ALA A 195 5.97 -24.70 23.44
N ARG A 196 6.26 -23.59 24.15
CA ARG A 196 7.28 -23.56 25.20
C ARG A 196 6.94 -24.48 26.38
N LYS A 197 5.70 -24.44 26.87
CA LYS A 197 5.23 -25.36 27.95
C LYS A 197 5.26 -26.84 27.53
N GLU A 198 5.01 -27.12 26.25
CA GLU A 198 5.11 -28.45 25.65
C GLU A 198 6.57 -28.89 25.37
N GLY A 199 7.57 -28.09 25.73
CA GLY A 199 9.00 -28.38 25.50
C GLY A 199 9.42 -28.32 24.02
N ARG A 200 8.58 -27.76 23.14
CA ARG A 200 8.88 -27.61 21.71
C ARG A 200 9.83 -26.44 21.43
N ILE A 201 9.76 -25.41 22.27
CA ILE A 201 10.74 -24.33 22.34
C ILE A 201 11.57 -24.59 23.59
N LYS A 202 12.89 -24.69 23.42
CA LYS A 202 13.80 -25.14 24.49
C LYS A 202 13.93 -24.11 25.62
N ASP A 203 14.20 -22.87 25.25
CA ASP A 203 14.58 -21.81 26.18
C ASP A 203 13.65 -20.61 26.08
N ASP A 204 13.51 -19.88 27.19
CA ASP A 204 12.69 -18.66 27.25
C ASP A 204 13.28 -17.53 26.40
N ILE A 205 14.60 -17.52 26.20
CA ILE A 205 15.29 -16.57 25.30
C ILE A 205 14.82 -16.78 23.85
N LEU A 206 14.64 -18.02 23.41
CA LEU A 206 14.15 -18.33 22.06
C LEU A 206 12.68 -17.95 21.90
N LEU A 207 11.88 -18.13 22.95
CA LEU A 207 10.49 -17.66 22.97
C LEU A 207 10.43 -16.14 22.89
N GLN A 208 11.23 -15.42 23.69
CA GLN A 208 11.29 -13.96 23.65
C GLN A 208 11.71 -13.45 22.28
N ALA A 209 12.77 -14.02 21.69
CA ALA A 209 13.20 -13.67 20.34
C ALA A 209 12.11 -13.89 19.28
N LEU A 210 11.30 -14.95 19.42
CA LEU A 210 10.16 -15.21 18.53
C LEU A 210 9.04 -14.17 18.72
N LEU A 211 8.72 -13.83 19.97
CA LEU A 211 7.66 -12.87 20.30
C LEU A 211 8.04 -11.44 19.90
N ASP A 212 9.28 -11.01 20.14
CA ASP A 212 9.75 -9.67 19.79
C ASP A 212 9.62 -9.40 18.28
N VAL A 213 10.00 -10.36 17.43
CA VAL A 213 9.87 -10.21 15.98
C VAL A 213 8.40 -10.24 15.54
N SER A 214 7.54 -11.01 16.21
CA SER A 214 6.10 -11.01 15.93
C SER A 214 5.40 -9.71 16.35
N CYS A 215 5.82 -9.10 17.46
CA CYS A 215 5.36 -7.79 17.92
C CYS A 215 5.77 -6.69 16.92
N LEU A 216 6.98 -6.75 16.37
CA LEU A 216 7.42 -5.81 15.33
C LEU A 216 6.54 -5.87 14.07
N LEU A 217 5.96 -7.02 13.72
CA LEU A 217 4.98 -7.11 12.63
C LEU A 217 3.62 -6.47 12.97
N SER A 218 3.31 -6.28 14.26
CA SER A 218 2.06 -5.63 14.73
C SER A 218 2.24 -4.14 15.03
N PHE A 219 3.45 -3.69 15.37
CA PHE A 219 3.73 -2.33 15.88
C PHE A 219 4.65 -1.47 15.02
N TYR A 220 5.05 -1.90 13.82
CA TYR A 220 5.68 -0.99 12.83
C TYR A 220 4.67 0.01 12.23
N VAL A 221 3.78 0.54 13.06
CA VAL A 221 2.95 1.72 12.81
C VAL A 221 3.41 2.88 13.69
N ASP A 222 4.16 2.62 14.77
CA ASP A 222 4.67 3.65 15.68
C ASP A 222 6.21 3.63 15.71
N SER A 223 6.83 4.30 14.75
CA SER A 223 8.16 4.87 14.91
C SER A 223 8.17 6.23 14.21
N PRO A 224 8.65 7.30 14.88
CA PRO A 224 8.49 8.68 14.42
C PRO A 224 9.11 8.98 13.06
#